data_AF-A0A7X9DFP6-F1
#
_entry.id   AF-A0A7X9DFP6-F1
#
_cell.length_a   1.000
_cell.length_b   1.000
_cell.length_c   1.000
_cell.angle_alpha   90.00
_cell.angle_beta   90.00
_cell.angle_gamma   90.00
#
_symmetry.space_group_name_H-M   'P 1'
#
loop_
_entity.id
_entity.type
_entity.pdbx_description
1 polymer ?
#
loop_
_entity_poly.entity_id
_entity_poly.type
_entity_poly.pdbx_seq_one_letter_code
_entity_poly.pdbx_strand_id
1 'polypeptide(L)'
;MFEQLLSQSPFWSQVGPSADVVMTTRVRLARNLPSLPFGNKMDEADISTLESIVHQAVVTSKYFEHAQFVSLKDCTSDDRRFLRERD
;
A
#
# COMPACT_ATOMS: atom_id res chain seq x y z
N MET A 1 -1.58 -9.08 12.55
CA MET A 1 -1.74 -7.60 12.47
C MET A 1 -3.03 -7.18 11.77
N PHE A 2 -3.49 -7.93 10.76
CA PHE A 2 -4.64 -7.54 9.92
C PHE A 2 -6.01 -8.06 10.35
N GLU A 3 -6.19 -8.55 11.58
CA GLU A 3 -7.46 -9.12 12.05
C GLU A 3 -8.63 -8.14 11.96
N GLN A 4 -8.39 -6.85 12.21
CA GLN A 4 -9.40 -5.80 12.04
C GLN A 4 -9.86 -5.64 10.58
N LEU A 5 -9.01 -5.94 9.60
CA LEU A 5 -9.40 -5.90 8.19
C LEU A 5 -10.27 -7.11 7.81
N LEU A 6 -10.15 -8.23 8.52
CA LEU A 6 -11.00 -9.41 8.28
C LEU A 6 -12.46 -9.16 8.67
N SER A 7 -12.71 -8.36 9.71
CA SER A 7 -14.06 -8.03 10.17
C SER A 7 -14.72 -6.87 9.43
N GLN A 8 -13.95 -6.13 8.61
CA GLN A 8 -14.46 -5.01 7.83
C GLN A 8 -14.82 -5.44 6.41
N SER A 9 -16.02 -5.05 5.97
CA SER A 9 -16.39 -5.14 4.55
C SER A 9 -15.35 -4.40 3.72
N PRO A 10 -14.84 -5.01 2.63
CA PRO A 10 -13.88 -4.34 1.78
C PRO A 10 -14.51 -3.10 1.13
N PHE A 11 -13.70 -2.08 0.85
CA PHE A 11 -14.19 -0.79 0.33
C PHE A 11 -14.95 -0.93 -1.00
N TRP A 12 -14.70 -2.01 -1.76
CA TRP A 12 -15.37 -2.34 -3.02
C TRP A 12 -16.74 -3.01 -2.86
N SER A 13 -17.23 -3.22 -1.63
CA SER A 13 -18.56 -3.80 -1.40
C SER A 13 -19.72 -2.87 -1.76
N GLN A 14 -19.44 -1.60 -2.08
CA GLN A 14 -20.44 -0.64 -2.51
C GLN A 14 -20.76 -0.81 -4.00
N VAL A 15 -22.05 -0.69 -4.35
CA VAL A 15 -22.50 -0.81 -5.73
C VAL A 15 -22.13 0.45 -6.52
N GLY A 16 -21.30 0.28 -7.55
CA GLY A 16 -20.95 1.32 -8.50
C GLY A 16 -21.75 1.25 -9.82
N PRO A 17 -21.48 2.13 -10.78
CA PRO A 17 -22.05 2.05 -12.12
C PRO A 17 -21.69 0.72 -12.81
N SER A 18 -22.66 0.07 -13.47
CA SER A 18 -22.47 -1.20 -14.20
C SER A 18 -21.89 -2.34 -13.34
N ALA A 19 -22.23 -2.38 -12.04
CA ALA A 19 -21.74 -3.39 -11.09
C ALA A 19 -22.21 -4.84 -11.40
N ASP A 20 -23.11 -5.01 -12.35
CA ASP A 20 -23.49 -6.30 -12.93
C ASP A 20 -22.39 -6.91 -13.80
N VAL A 21 -21.48 -6.08 -14.34
CA VAL A 21 -20.37 -6.50 -15.21
C VAL A 21 -19.01 -6.07 -14.67
N VAL A 22 -18.89 -4.83 -14.16
CA VAL A 22 -17.64 -4.25 -13.68
C VAL A 22 -17.52 -4.45 -12.18
N MET A 23 -16.58 -5.32 -11.78
CA MET A 23 -16.33 -5.62 -10.36
C MET A 23 -15.64 -4.44 -9.65
N THR A 24 -14.52 -3.94 -10.20
CA THR A 24 -13.75 -2.83 -9.64
C THR A 24 -13.04 -2.03 -10.73
N THR A 25 -12.68 -0.78 -10.44
CA THR A 25 -11.78 0.05 -11.28
C THR A 25 -10.61 0.51 -10.43
N ARG A 26 -9.38 0.35 -10.95
CA ARG A 26 -8.16 0.70 -10.21
C ARG A 26 -7.21 1.57 -11.01
N VAL A 27 -6.76 2.67 -10.40
CA VAL A 27 -5.73 3.57 -10.94
C VAL A 27 -4.48 3.47 -10.07
N ARG A 28 -3.30 3.27 -10.69
CA ARG A 28 -2.00 3.21 -10.01
C ARG A 28 -1.05 4.24 -10.60
N LEU A 29 -0.33 4.96 -9.73
CA LEU A 29 0.68 5.94 -10.11
C LEU A 29 2.04 5.49 -9.59
N ALA A 30 2.96 5.14 -10.50
CA ALA A 30 4.34 4.83 -10.15
C ALA A 30 5.22 6.09 -10.22
N ARG A 31 6.12 6.28 -9.26
CA ARG A 31 7.05 7.41 -9.17
C ARG A 31 8.42 6.93 -8.68
N ASN A 32 9.48 7.62 -9.11
CA ASN A 32 10.84 7.44 -8.61
C ASN A 32 11.29 8.75 -7.95
N LEU A 33 12.18 8.66 -6.96
CA LEU A 33 12.77 9.83 -6.32
C LEU A 33 14.05 10.25 -7.06
N PRO A 34 14.24 11.54 -7.40
CA PRO A 34 15.35 12.00 -8.25
C PRO A 34 16.76 11.67 -7.74
N SER A 35 16.94 11.57 -6.42
CA SER A 35 18.24 11.36 -5.78
C SER A 35 18.51 9.91 -5.39
N LEU A 36 17.68 8.97 -5.81
CA LEU A 36 17.83 7.55 -5.50
C LEU A 36 17.93 6.72 -6.79
N PRO A 37 18.74 5.65 -6.81
CA PRO A 37 18.77 4.71 -7.93
C PRO A 37 17.41 4.07 -8.20
N PHE A 38 17.22 3.48 -9.37
CA PHE A 38 16.05 2.62 -9.59
C PHE A 38 16.11 1.41 -8.64
N GLY A 39 14.94 0.88 -8.26
CA GLY A 39 14.83 -0.15 -7.21
C GLY A 39 15.65 -1.42 -7.42
N ASN A 40 15.99 -1.77 -8.67
CA ASN A 40 16.87 -2.90 -8.97
C ASN A 40 18.36 -2.64 -8.69
N LYS A 41 18.74 -1.40 -8.38
CA LYS A 41 20.11 -0.96 -8.09
C LYS A 41 20.28 -0.33 -6.70
N MET A 42 19.20 -0.24 -5.93
CA MET A 42 19.25 0.30 -4.57
C MET A 42 19.96 -0.68 -3.64
N ASP A 43 20.83 -0.15 -2.78
CA ASP A 43 21.37 -0.89 -1.64
C ASP A 43 20.49 -0.72 -0.38
N GLU A 44 20.90 -1.28 0.74
CA GLU A 44 20.15 -1.18 1.99
C GLU A 44 20.07 0.26 2.54
N ALA A 45 21.08 1.08 2.31
CA ALA A 45 21.10 2.48 2.74
C ALA A 45 20.14 3.34 1.89
N ASP A 46 20.10 3.09 0.58
CA ASP A 46 19.13 3.69 -0.33
C ASP A 46 17.70 3.32 0.06
N ILE A 47 17.44 2.05 0.37
CA ILE A 47 16.13 1.56 0.82
C ILE A 47 15.72 2.21 2.14
N SER A 48 16.62 2.29 3.11
CA SER A 48 16.35 2.95 4.40
C SER A 48 16.04 4.44 4.23
N THR A 49 16.77 5.12 3.33
CA THR A 49 16.51 6.51 2.97
C THR A 49 15.15 6.69 2.30
N LEU A 50 14.81 5.81 1.35
CA LEU A 50 13.50 5.78 0.69
C LEU A 50 12.38 5.59 1.71
N GLU A 51 12.48 4.57 2.58
CA GLU A 51 11.50 4.25 3.61
C GLU A 51 11.28 5.47 4.53
N SER A 52 12.35 6.16 4.94
CA SER A 52 12.28 7.34 5.79
C SER A 52 11.58 8.52 5.13
N ILE A 53 11.91 8.82 3.86
CA ILE A 53 11.27 9.92 3.10
C ILE A 53 9.77 9.64 2.92
N VAL A 54 9.42 8.41 2.50
CA VAL A 54 8.02 8.04 2.26
C VAL A 54 7.24 8.03 3.57
N HIS A 55 7.79 7.47 4.65
CA HIS A 55 7.13 7.47 5.95
C HIS A 55 6.84 8.88 6.44
N GLN A 56 7.81 9.80 6.36
CA GLN A 56 7.61 11.20 6.75
C GLN A 56 6.53 11.88 5.89
N ALA A 57 6.52 11.64 4.58
CA ALA A 57 5.51 12.19 3.68
C ALA A 57 4.10 11.66 3.98
N VAL A 58 3.97 10.38 4.33
CA VAL A 58 2.70 9.76 4.72
C VAL A 58 2.19 10.37 6.03
N VAL A 59 3.02 10.41 7.08
CA VAL A 59 2.63 10.89 8.41
C VAL A 59 2.28 12.39 8.44
N THR A 60 2.94 13.20 7.61
CA THR A 60 2.70 14.66 7.56
C THR A 60 1.56 15.07 6.62
N SER A 61 1.08 14.14 5.79
CA SER A 61 0.03 14.44 4.80
C SER A 61 -1.36 14.27 5.39
N LYS A 62 -2.17 15.34 5.31
CA LYS A 62 -3.60 15.29 5.64
C LYS A 62 -4.40 14.25 4.83
N TYR A 63 -3.88 13.81 3.67
CA TYR A 63 -4.57 12.83 2.83
C TYR A 63 -4.41 11.39 3.34
N PHE A 64 -3.49 11.15 4.27
CA PHE A 64 -3.18 9.83 4.80
C PHE A 64 -3.50 9.70 6.29
N GLU A 65 -4.36 10.57 6.84
CA GLU A 65 -4.74 10.58 8.26
C GLU A 65 -5.27 9.23 8.78
N HIS A 66 -5.96 8.47 7.91
CA HIS A 66 -6.49 7.14 8.24
C HIS A 66 -5.70 5.99 7.58
N ALA A 67 -4.53 6.29 7.02
CA ALA A 67 -3.68 5.28 6.41
C ALA A 67 -2.80 4.60 7.47
N GLN A 68 -2.50 3.33 7.25
CA GLN A 68 -1.51 2.60 8.04
C GLN A 68 -0.27 2.35 7.20
N PHE A 69 0.90 2.69 7.75
CA PHE A 69 2.17 2.33 7.14
C PHE A 69 2.54 0.91 7.56
N VAL A 70 2.72 0.03 6.58
CA VAL A 70 3.02 -1.39 6.80
C VAL A 70 4.38 -1.71 6.20
N SER A 71 5.30 -2.15 7.06
CA SER A 71 6.56 -2.76 6.63
C SER A 71 6.31 -4.23 6.27
N LEU A 72 6.59 -4.59 5.02
CA LEU A 72 6.47 -5.99 4.58
C LEU A 72 7.52 -6.91 5.22
N LYS A 73 8.62 -6.35 5.72
CA LYS A 73 9.67 -7.10 6.42
C LYS A 73 9.10 -7.73 7.70
N ASP A 74 8.17 -7.04 8.36
CA ASP A 74 7.55 -7.45 9.61
C ASP A 74 6.28 -8.32 9.41
N CYS A 75 5.86 -8.52 8.16
CA CYS A 75 4.68 -9.32 7.82
C CYS A 75 5.02 -10.81 7.70
N THR A 76 4.19 -11.66 8.30
CA THR A 76 4.23 -13.11 8.12
C THR A 76 3.90 -13.52 6.67
N SER A 77 4.12 -14.78 6.31
CA SER A 77 3.72 -15.30 5.00
C SER A 77 2.21 -15.16 4.76
N ASP A 78 1.42 -15.39 5.80
CA ASP A 78 -0.05 -15.34 5.72
C ASP A 78 -0.53 -13.89 5.61
N ASP A 79 0.08 -12.97 6.33
CA ASP A 79 -0.16 -11.52 6.18
C ASP A 79 0.10 -11.05 4.73
N ARG A 80 1.23 -11.46 4.15
CA ARG A 80 1.59 -11.11 2.76
C ARG A 80 0.63 -11.72 1.75
N ARG A 81 0.14 -12.93 2.01
CA ARG A 81 -0.85 -13.61 1.18
C ARG A 81 -2.20 -12.90 1.28
N PHE A 82 -2.65 -12.59 2.49
CA PHE A 82 -3.88 -11.85 2.74
C PHE A 82 -3.92 -10.52 2.00
N LEU A 83 -2.83 -9.72 2.09
CA LEU A 83 -2.74 -8.44 1.37
C LEU A 83 -2.81 -8.59 -0.16
N ARG A 84 -2.40 -9.74 -0.70
CA ARG A 84 -2.45 -10.04 -2.13
C ARG A 84 -3.84 -10.48 -2.59
N GLU A 85 -4.54 -11.26 -1.76
CA GLU A 85 -5.86 -11.80 -2.09
C GLU A 85 -6.99 -10.77 -1.92
N ARG A 86 -6.76 -9.73 -1.12
CA ARG A 86 -7.75 -8.67 -0.85
C ARG A 86 -7.79 -7.55 -1.92
N ASP A 87 -6.92 -7.61 -2.94
CA ASP A 87 -6.78 -6.63 -4.02
C ASP A 87 -8.09 -6.40 -4.80
#